data_AF-A0A5C5U362-F1
#
_entry.id   AF-A0A5C5U362-F1
#
_cell.length_a   1.000
_cell.length_b   1.000
_cell.length_c   1.000
_cell.angle_alpha   90.00
_cell.angle_beta   90.00
_cell.angle_gamma   90.00
#
_symmetry.space_group_name_H-M   'P 1'
#
loop_
_entity.id
_entity.type
_entity.pdbx_description
1 polymer ?
#
loop_
_entity_poly.entity_id
_entity_poly.type
_entity_poly.pdbx_seq_one_letter_code
_entity_poly.pdbx_strand_id
1 'polypeptide(L)'
;MYRIGTAAATLALLAASAAAQGQVLQGGLELRWGDATPAPAGRTLPPKFHAALVLDHGARIALDPDEARRGAGDLYALANRRVAVQFSSRKSSSGNRAIEAIVPADQVDAPMPHVLTGKADGVAKATLGSTRWITIACRFSDITEEQKTVDFFRDQYGDAEGQLGHYWREVSYDKINLAGSDARGWYALPNARAHYVTEDDDGEEDADLNALFDDCTAAANADVDFSQVVGINMMFNGDLDGYAWGGGRCTTLDGANRCWSTTWNPPWSFNNLAPLAHEMGHGYGLPHSDNSDGDDDTYDNPWDVMSDGWSNAVYDATYGSRPKHINILQRDRLGWVDAARKRTIASGAARARVTLDYASLSGSSNVQMLVLQTPASPDPYRGTFYTVEARRPAGAYEGRLAGDAVIIHLVGSNYRFEAESQDADWPPADVANNEGSMFKVGEAWVSPDGLFSVYVESKTANGFVVVVGDGRVTGGKTPRRLKR
;
A
#
# COMPACT_ATOMS: atom_id res chain seq x y z
N MET A 1 59.22 49.96 52.48
CA MET A 1 60.04 49.28 51.46
C MET A 1 59.86 47.78 51.61
N TYR A 2 59.13 47.12 50.70
CA TYR A 2 59.52 45.88 50.00
C TYR A 2 58.33 45.38 49.17
N ARG A 3 58.62 45.02 47.91
CA ARG A 3 57.71 44.48 46.90
C ARG A 3 57.42 43.00 47.18
N ILE A 4 56.17 42.57 46.97
CA ILE A 4 55.72 41.20 46.67
C ILE A 4 54.49 41.41 45.78
N GLY A 5 54.30 40.88 44.57
CA GLY A 5 54.68 39.58 44.01
C GLY A 5 53.37 38.93 43.56
N THR A 6 52.98 39.15 42.29
CA THR A 6 51.72 38.70 41.69
C THR A 6 51.74 37.22 41.31
N ALA A 7 50.75 36.46 41.77
CA ALA A 7 50.25 35.25 41.12
C ALA A 7 48.75 35.11 41.46
N ALA A 8 47.87 35.24 40.47
CA ALA A 8 46.45 34.96 40.61
C ALA A 8 46.02 33.96 39.54
N ALA A 9 45.37 32.91 40.03
CA ALA A 9 45.01 31.69 39.33
C ALA A 9 43.93 31.90 38.26
N THR A 10 44.09 31.20 37.14
CA THR A 10 43.06 30.98 36.12
C THR A 10 42.04 29.96 36.63
N LEU A 11 40.81 30.42 36.86
CA LEU A 11 39.64 29.56 37.10
C LEU A 11 39.17 29.00 35.75
N ALA A 12 39.20 27.67 35.61
CA ALA A 12 38.59 26.99 34.46
C ALA A 12 37.06 26.94 34.63
N LEU A 13 36.32 27.61 33.75
CA LEU A 13 34.88 27.37 33.58
C LEU A 13 34.69 26.11 32.72
N LEU A 14 34.18 25.05 33.34
CA LEU A 14 33.52 23.94 32.63
C LEU A 14 32.16 24.45 32.12
N ALA A 15 32.09 24.81 30.84
CA ALA A 15 30.82 24.97 30.14
C ALA A 15 30.33 23.59 29.71
N ALA A 16 29.36 23.04 30.44
CA ALA A 16 28.58 21.90 29.95
C ALA A 16 27.65 22.40 28.84
N SER A 17 27.94 22.03 27.60
CA SER A 17 27.03 22.20 26.47
C SER A 17 25.86 21.21 26.60
N ALA A 18 24.71 21.69 27.08
CA ALA A 18 23.44 21.00 26.89
C ALA A 18 23.13 21.02 25.39
N ALA A 19 23.48 19.96 24.67
CA ALA A 19 22.97 19.74 23.32
C ALA A 19 21.44 19.63 23.41
N ALA A 20 20.73 20.42 22.60
CA ALA A 20 19.28 20.31 22.45
C ALA A 20 18.94 18.87 22.00
N GLN A 21 18.41 18.06 22.91
CA GLN A 21 18.05 16.66 22.62
C GLN A 21 16.75 16.65 21.80
N GLY A 22 16.72 15.84 20.73
CA GLY A 22 15.50 15.55 19.97
C GLY A 22 14.40 14.99 20.88
N GLN A 23 13.13 15.15 20.48
CA GLN A 23 11.98 14.69 21.26
C GLN A 23 11.48 13.37 20.69
N VAL A 24 11.36 12.34 21.55
CA VAL A 24 10.70 11.09 21.19
C VAL A 24 9.24 11.13 21.65
N LEU A 25 8.31 10.87 20.74
CA LEU A 25 6.88 10.74 21.02
C LEU A 25 6.38 9.36 20.59
N GLN A 26 5.38 8.83 21.29
CA GLN A 26 4.77 7.55 20.97
C GLN A 26 3.28 7.71 20.68
N GLY A 27 2.76 6.85 19.81
CA GLY A 27 1.38 6.91 19.35
C GLY A 27 1.06 5.87 18.28
N GLY A 28 -0.15 5.90 17.76
CA GLY A 28 -0.54 5.13 16.58
C GLY A 28 -0.04 5.80 15.30
N LEU A 29 0.53 5.03 14.37
CA LEU A 29 0.87 5.48 13.03
C LEU A 29 -0.37 5.35 12.14
N GLU A 30 -0.92 6.50 11.76
CA GLU A 30 -2.10 6.62 10.90
C GLU A 30 -1.63 7.00 9.50
N LEU A 31 -1.89 6.13 8.52
CA LEU A 31 -1.60 6.35 7.11
C LEU A 31 -2.93 6.38 6.35
N ARG A 32 -3.13 7.35 5.46
CA ARG A 32 -4.34 7.48 4.64
C ARG A 32 -3.99 7.80 3.20
N TRP A 33 -4.64 7.13 2.28
CA TRP A 33 -4.52 7.32 0.84
C TRP A 33 -5.85 7.83 0.31
N GLY A 34 -5.77 8.78 -0.62
CA GLY A 34 -6.91 9.35 -1.32
C GLY A 34 -6.82 9.00 -2.80
N ASP A 35 -7.83 8.28 -3.26
CA ASP A 35 -7.94 7.68 -4.58
C ASP A 35 -8.93 8.43 -5.46
N ALA A 36 -8.41 9.07 -6.51
CA ALA A 36 -9.19 9.97 -7.33
C ALA A 36 -10.27 9.22 -8.11
N THR A 37 -11.44 9.85 -8.25
CA THR A 37 -12.48 9.36 -9.15
C THR A 37 -11.93 9.22 -10.57
N PRO A 38 -12.31 8.17 -11.33
CA PRO A 38 -11.81 7.99 -12.68
C PRO A 38 -12.19 9.18 -13.56
N ALA A 39 -11.19 9.76 -14.22
CA ALA A 39 -11.35 10.85 -15.16
C ALA A 39 -10.62 10.55 -16.47
N PRO A 40 -10.98 11.20 -17.59
CA PRO A 40 -10.17 11.16 -18.80
C PRO A 40 -8.75 11.66 -18.53
N ALA A 41 -7.78 11.09 -19.25
CA ALA A 41 -6.36 11.48 -19.15
C ALA A 41 -6.17 13.01 -19.22
N GLY A 42 -5.36 13.55 -18.30
CA GLY A 42 -5.13 14.99 -18.14
C GLY A 42 -6.20 15.74 -17.34
N ARG A 43 -7.17 15.03 -16.75
CA ARG A 43 -8.14 15.56 -15.77
C ARG A 43 -8.21 14.72 -14.49
N THR A 44 -7.39 13.68 -14.38
CA THR A 44 -7.26 12.88 -13.17
C THR A 44 -6.60 13.73 -12.09
N LEU A 45 -7.16 13.69 -10.89
CA LEU A 45 -6.53 14.33 -9.74
C LEU A 45 -5.38 13.43 -9.25
N PRO A 46 -4.25 14.00 -8.81
CA PRO A 46 -3.12 13.21 -8.32
C PRO A 46 -3.51 12.45 -7.02
N PRO A 47 -2.96 11.26 -6.78
CA PRO A 47 -3.19 10.54 -5.53
C PRO A 47 -2.78 11.37 -4.31
N LYS A 48 -3.54 11.28 -3.21
CA LYS A 48 -3.20 11.92 -1.93
C LYS A 48 -2.60 10.88 -0.97
N PHE A 49 -1.60 11.26 -0.17
CA PHE A 49 -1.06 10.42 0.90
C PHE A 49 -0.76 11.23 2.16
N HIS A 50 -1.42 10.87 3.26
CA HIS A 50 -1.28 11.51 4.57
C HIS A 50 -0.68 10.54 5.58
N ALA A 51 0.32 11.01 6.34
CA ALA A 51 0.90 10.30 7.46
C ALA A 51 0.78 11.12 8.74
N ALA A 52 0.35 10.50 9.84
CA ALA A 52 0.21 11.16 11.13
C ALA A 52 0.60 10.24 12.30
N LEU A 53 1.17 10.84 13.34
CA LEU A 53 1.31 10.21 14.66
C LEU A 53 0.12 10.64 15.54
N VAL A 54 -0.66 9.67 16.03
CA VAL A 54 -1.78 9.91 16.93
C VAL A 54 -1.36 9.56 18.36
N LEU A 55 -1.24 10.57 19.21
CA LEU A 55 -0.85 10.42 20.60
C LEU A 55 -1.96 9.77 21.44
N ASP A 56 -1.62 9.23 22.60
CA ASP A 56 -2.57 8.51 23.48
C ASP A 56 -3.76 9.36 23.93
N HIS A 57 -3.60 10.68 23.98
CA HIS A 57 -4.66 11.64 24.30
C HIS A 57 -5.42 12.12 23.05
N GLY A 58 -5.26 11.46 21.91
CA GLY A 58 -5.99 11.69 20.66
C GLY A 58 -5.46 12.83 19.76
N ALA A 59 -4.45 13.58 20.19
CA ALA A 59 -3.89 14.62 19.32
C ALA A 59 -3.10 14.02 18.17
N ARG A 60 -3.21 14.64 16.99
CA ARG A 60 -2.55 14.23 15.76
C ARG A 60 -1.40 15.15 15.44
N ILE A 61 -0.26 14.57 15.10
CA ILE A 61 0.91 15.29 14.59
C ILE A 61 1.09 14.83 13.14
N ALA A 62 0.88 15.75 12.19
CA ALA A 62 1.18 15.48 10.79
C ALA A 62 2.68 15.17 10.62
N LEU A 63 2.97 14.12 9.85
CA LEU A 63 4.31 13.68 9.50
C LEU A 63 4.54 14.03 8.03
N ASP A 64 5.71 14.57 7.71
CA ASP A 64 6.15 14.68 6.32
C ASP A 64 6.33 13.27 5.73
N PRO A 65 5.61 12.88 4.65
CA PRO A 65 5.64 11.52 4.15
C PRO A 65 7.02 11.03 3.74
N ASP A 66 7.82 11.89 3.12
CA ASP A 66 9.16 11.52 2.63
C ASP A 66 10.14 11.33 3.79
N GLU A 67 10.07 12.17 4.82
CA GLU A 67 10.81 11.96 6.06
C GLU A 67 10.31 10.75 6.85
N ALA A 68 9.01 10.49 6.87
CA ALA A 68 8.44 9.33 7.55
C ALA A 68 8.92 8.02 6.89
N ARG A 69 8.90 7.95 5.55
CA ARG A 69 9.50 6.84 4.78
C ARG A 69 10.98 6.65 5.11
N ARG A 70 11.76 7.74 5.08
CA ARG A 70 13.19 7.69 5.45
C ARG A 70 13.42 7.22 6.89
N GLY A 71 12.66 7.76 7.83
CA GLY A 71 12.80 7.47 9.26
C GLY A 71 12.39 6.05 9.62
N ALA A 72 11.43 5.47 8.90
CA ALA A 72 10.95 4.10 9.11
C ALA A 72 11.74 3.05 8.32
N GLY A 73 12.41 3.41 7.23
CA GLY A 73 12.95 2.46 6.25
C GLY A 73 11.86 1.88 5.35
N ASP A 74 10.90 1.16 5.96
CA ASP A 74 9.63 0.72 5.36
C ASP A 74 8.46 1.22 6.24
N LEU A 75 7.91 2.39 5.88
CA LEU A 75 6.81 3.02 6.61
C LEU A 75 5.54 2.15 6.58
N TYR A 76 5.32 1.44 5.49
CA TYR A 76 4.08 0.70 5.25
C TYR A 76 4.02 -0.57 6.10
N ALA A 77 5.18 -1.19 6.43
CA ALA A 77 5.26 -2.26 7.41
C ALA A 77 4.84 -1.85 8.84
N LEU A 78 4.77 -0.54 9.11
CA LEU A 78 4.34 0.04 10.40
C LEU A 78 2.91 0.58 10.37
N ALA A 79 2.19 0.49 9.24
CA ALA A 79 0.84 1.00 9.10
C ALA A 79 -0.09 0.46 10.21
N ASN A 80 -0.90 1.32 10.82
CA ASN A 80 -1.86 0.99 11.88
C ASN A 80 -1.23 0.42 13.16
N ARG A 81 0.09 0.58 13.36
CA ARG A 81 0.79 0.10 14.54
C ARG A 81 1.14 1.21 15.51
N ARG A 82 1.49 0.80 16.74
CA ARG A 82 2.06 1.74 17.69
C ARG A 82 3.54 1.95 17.37
N VAL A 83 3.96 3.20 17.24
CA VAL A 83 5.34 3.57 16.91
C VAL A 83 5.89 4.60 17.90
N ALA A 84 7.23 4.68 17.95
CA ALA A 84 7.95 5.80 18.53
C ALA A 84 8.60 6.61 17.41
N VAL A 85 8.33 7.91 17.37
CA VAL A 85 8.90 8.86 16.41
C VAL A 85 9.91 9.74 17.13
N GLN A 86 11.14 9.72 16.67
CA GLN A 86 12.18 10.64 17.11
C GLN A 86 12.19 11.87 16.20
N PHE A 87 11.79 13.01 16.75
CA PHE A 87 11.84 14.29 16.06
C PHE A 87 13.15 15.02 16.36
N SER A 88 13.74 15.58 15.31
CA SER A 88 14.86 16.50 15.40
C SER A 88 14.41 17.86 15.96
N SER A 89 15.37 18.66 16.39
CA SER A 89 15.15 20.08 16.71
C SER A 89 15.02 20.96 15.45
N ARG A 90 15.20 20.38 14.25
CA ARG A 90 15.07 21.05 12.95
C ARG A 90 13.65 20.93 12.40
N LYS A 91 13.31 21.81 11.46
CA LYS A 91 12.12 21.65 10.62
C LYS A 91 12.47 20.91 9.32
N SER A 92 11.53 20.15 8.78
CA SER A 92 11.61 19.54 7.45
C SER A 92 11.47 20.60 6.35
N SER A 93 11.71 20.22 5.10
CA SER A 93 11.50 21.09 3.93
C SER A 93 10.06 21.56 3.77
N SER A 94 9.08 20.78 4.21
CA SER A 94 7.65 21.11 4.26
C SER A 94 7.25 21.96 5.46
N GLY A 95 8.20 22.34 6.33
CA GLY A 95 7.94 23.14 7.53
C GLY A 95 7.43 22.35 8.74
N ASN A 96 7.20 21.04 8.57
CA ASN A 96 6.92 20.09 9.66
C ASN A 96 8.15 19.87 10.54
N ARG A 97 7.99 19.09 11.62
CA ARG A 97 9.12 18.71 12.48
C ARG A 97 9.94 17.65 11.78
N ALA A 98 11.26 17.84 11.70
CA ALA A 98 12.11 16.88 11.01
C ALA A 98 12.12 15.52 11.74
N ILE A 99 12.03 14.41 11.02
CA ILE A 99 12.00 13.04 11.57
C ILE A 99 13.39 12.39 11.44
N GLU A 100 13.92 11.87 12.55
CA GLU A 100 15.20 11.14 12.59
C GLU A 100 15.00 9.63 12.50
N ALA A 101 13.95 9.09 13.15
CA ALA A 101 13.63 7.67 13.12
C ALA A 101 12.15 7.44 13.47
N ILE A 102 11.58 6.37 12.92
CA ILE A 102 10.30 5.78 13.31
C ILE A 102 10.54 4.29 13.57
N VAL A 103 10.23 3.83 14.77
CA VAL A 103 10.42 2.42 15.17
C VAL A 103 9.14 1.87 15.78
N PRO A 104 8.86 0.57 15.67
CA PRO A 104 7.73 -0.03 16.38
C PRO A 104 7.87 0.14 17.89
N ALA A 105 6.76 0.48 18.55
CA ALA A 105 6.63 0.59 20.00
C ALA A 105 5.63 -0.43 20.57
N ASP A 106 5.12 -1.33 19.73
CA ASP A 106 4.37 -2.53 20.07
C ASP A 106 5.21 -3.80 19.89
N GLN A 107 4.64 -4.93 20.28
CA GLN A 107 5.18 -6.26 20.02
C GLN A 107 4.30 -6.96 18.99
N VAL A 108 4.91 -7.67 18.05
CA VAL A 108 4.21 -8.52 17.09
C VAL A 108 4.54 -9.97 17.35
N ASP A 109 3.51 -10.80 17.43
CA ASP A 109 3.69 -12.24 17.49
C ASP A 109 4.14 -12.74 16.10
N ALA A 110 5.31 -13.38 16.05
CA ALA A 110 5.92 -13.91 14.83
C ALA A 110 6.13 -12.84 13.72
N PRO A 111 7.06 -11.90 13.90
CA PRO A 111 7.41 -10.93 12.86
C PRO A 111 7.80 -11.61 11.55
N MET A 112 7.38 -11.03 10.44
CA MET A 112 7.77 -11.51 9.12
C MET A 112 9.15 -10.98 8.72
N PRO A 113 10.02 -11.81 8.12
CA PRO A 113 11.26 -11.31 7.54
C PRO A 113 10.95 -10.30 6.43
N HIS A 114 11.58 -9.13 6.50
CA HIS A 114 11.49 -8.14 5.44
C HIS A 114 12.25 -8.63 4.19
N VAL A 115 11.76 -8.31 3.00
CA VAL A 115 12.30 -8.86 1.74
C VAL A 115 13.75 -8.46 1.48
N LEU A 116 14.16 -7.25 1.89
CA LEU A 116 15.54 -6.74 1.71
C LEU A 116 16.45 -7.06 2.89
N THR A 117 15.96 -6.87 4.11
CA THR A 117 16.77 -6.89 5.34
C THR A 117 16.61 -8.18 6.13
N GLY A 118 15.72 -9.08 5.68
CA GLY A 118 15.44 -10.34 6.33
C GLY A 118 14.94 -10.13 7.76
N LYS A 119 15.51 -10.88 8.70
CA LYS A 119 15.16 -10.78 10.13
C LYS A 119 15.73 -9.54 10.82
N ALA A 120 16.64 -8.81 10.18
CA ALA A 120 17.29 -7.65 10.81
C ALA A 120 16.31 -6.49 11.05
N ASP A 121 15.26 -6.40 10.22
CA ASP A 121 14.21 -5.37 10.33
C ASP A 121 12.83 -5.96 10.06
N GLY A 122 12.62 -7.20 10.52
CA GLY A 122 11.34 -7.88 10.40
C GLY A 122 10.32 -7.24 11.34
N VAL A 123 9.81 -6.07 10.98
CA VAL A 123 8.79 -5.38 11.76
C VAL A 123 7.39 -5.70 11.26
N ALA A 124 7.21 -6.07 9.99
CA ALA A 124 5.90 -6.33 9.39
C ALA A 124 5.08 -7.40 10.14
N LYS A 125 3.78 -7.14 10.28
CA LYS A 125 2.78 -8.03 10.88
C LYS A 125 1.97 -8.71 9.78
N ALA A 126 1.88 -10.03 9.82
CA ALA A 126 1.03 -10.78 8.89
C ALA A 126 -0.45 -10.48 9.15
N THR A 127 -1.24 -10.41 8.06
CA THR A 127 -2.70 -10.29 8.12
C THR A 127 -3.29 -11.65 7.80
N LEU A 128 -3.74 -12.37 8.84
CA LEU A 128 -4.18 -13.76 8.75
C LEU A 128 -5.50 -13.99 9.50
N GLY A 129 -6.21 -15.03 9.13
CA GLY A 129 -7.44 -15.46 9.76
C GLY A 129 -8.65 -14.60 9.38
N SER A 130 -9.64 -14.54 10.26
CA SER A 130 -10.85 -13.75 10.01
C SER A 130 -10.55 -12.26 10.19
N THR A 131 -10.62 -11.50 9.10
CA THR A 131 -10.60 -10.04 9.14
C THR A 131 -12.04 -9.55 9.04
N ARG A 132 -12.71 -9.40 10.18
CA ARG A 132 -14.11 -8.96 10.22
C ARG A 132 -14.22 -7.47 9.90
N TRP A 133 -15.07 -7.09 8.95
CA TRP A 133 -15.36 -5.70 8.60
C TRP A 133 -16.82 -5.36 8.89
N ILE A 134 -17.08 -4.10 9.24
CA ILE A 134 -18.45 -3.57 9.28
C ILE A 134 -18.58 -2.43 8.28
N THR A 135 -19.56 -2.53 7.39
CA THR A 135 -20.02 -1.38 6.62
C THR A 135 -21.01 -0.57 7.46
N ILE A 136 -20.76 0.73 7.62
CA ILE A 136 -21.72 1.69 8.16
C ILE A 136 -22.04 2.72 7.07
N ALA A 137 -23.31 2.76 6.67
CA ALA A 137 -23.79 3.77 5.71
C ALA A 137 -24.26 5.01 6.46
N CYS A 138 -23.78 6.19 6.04
CA CYS A 138 -24.00 7.46 6.71
C CYS A 138 -24.44 8.53 5.71
N ARG A 139 -25.50 9.25 6.05
CA ARG A 139 -26.18 10.21 5.19
C ARG A 139 -25.94 11.63 5.68
N PHE A 140 -25.42 12.49 4.80
CA PHE A 140 -25.36 13.93 5.03
C PHE A 140 -26.76 14.50 5.28
N SER A 141 -26.92 15.48 6.17
CA SER A 141 -28.25 15.94 6.59
C SER A 141 -29.06 16.60 5.47
N ASP A 142 -28.39 17.11 4.43
CA ASP A 142 -28.96 17.85 3.30
C ASP A 142 -29.17 16.99 2.04
N ILE A 143 -28.61 15.77 1.98
CA ILE A 143 -28.80 14.85 0.87
C ILE A 143 -29.74 13.74 1.34
N THR A 144 -30.93 13.63 0.75
CA THR A 144 -31.95 12.67 1.22
C THR A 144 -31.80 11.28 0.61
N GLU A 145 -31.26 11.20 -0.61
CA GLU A 145 -31.16 9.95 -1.37
C GLU A 145 -30.20 8.96 -0.68
N GLU A 146 -30.68 7.74 -0.48
CA GLU A 146 -29.88 6.60 -0.06
C GLU A 146 -29.49 5.84 -1.34
N GLN A 147 -28.22 5.95 -1.74
CA GLN A 147 -27.75 5.50 -3.06
C GLN A 147 -27.92 3.98 -3.29
N LYS A 148 -27.84 3.20 -2.20
CA LYS A 148 -28.00 1.74 -2.16
C LYS A 148 -28.67 1.31 -0.86
N THR A 149 -29.26 0.12 -0.86
CA THR A 149 -29.81 -0.49 0.37
C THR A 149 -28.69 -1.02 1.26
N VAL A 150 -28.95 -1.16 2.56
CA VAL A 150 -28.00 -1.84 3.46
C VAL A 150 -27.81 -3.31 3.08
N ASP A 151 -28.83 -3.96 2.54
CA ASP A 151 -28.72 -5.34 2.05
C ASP A 151 -27.72 -5.44 0.89
N PHE A 152 -27.67 -4.46 -0.01
CA PHE A 152 -26.64 -4.41 -1.05
C PHE A 152 -25.22 -4.41 -0.44
N PHE A 153 -24.98 -3.59 0.58
CA PHE A 153 -23.68 -3.55 1.26
C PHE A 153 -23.38 -4.83 2.05
N ARG A 154 -24.41 -5.46 2.63
CA ARG A 154 -24.25 -6.75 3.33
C ARG A 154 -23.90 -7.86 2.35
N ASP A 155 -24.58 -7.90 1.21
CA ASP A 155 -24.37 -8.90 0.17
C ASP A 155 -23.00 -8.75 -0.50
N GLN A 156 -22.37 -7.57 -0.50
CA GLN A 156 -20.98 -7.40 -0.94
C GLN A 156 -20.00 -8.28 -0.17
N TYR A 157 -20.26 -8.61 1.10
CA TYR A 157 -19.40 -9.49 1.90
C TYR A 157 -19.53 -10.98 1.60
N GLY A 158 -20.42 -11.36 0.68
CA GLY A 158 -20.69 -12.76 0.36
C GLY A 158 -19.50 -13.51 -0.27
N ASP A 159 -19.74 -14.80 -0.46
CA ASP A 159 -18.74 -15.80 -0.86
C ASP A 159 -18.88 -16.31 -2.30
N ALA A 160 -19.78 -15.73 -3.08
CA ALA A 160 -19.86 -15.98 -4.51
C ALA A 160 -18.79 -15.19 -5.28
N GLU A 161 -18.43 -15.68 -6.46
CA GLU A 161 -17.52 -14.97 -7.37
C GLU A 161 -18.00 -13.53 -7.62
N GLY A 162 -17.08 -12.57 -7.48
CA GLY A 162 -17.41 -11.16 -7.61
C GLY A 162 -17.99 -10.51 -6.34
N GLN A 163 -17.89 -11.17 -5.18
CA GLN A 163 -18.10 -10.58 -3.85
C GLN A 163 -16.77 -10.47 -3.09
N LEU A 164 -16.71 -9.63 -2.05
CA LEU A 164 -15.50 -9.36 -1.25
C LEU A 164 -15.02 -10.60 -0.49
N GLY A 165 -15.95 -11.38 0.10
CA GLY A 165 -15.58 -12.58 0.85
C GLY A 165 -14.88 -13.62 -0.01
N HIS A 166 -15.34 -13.80 -1.25
CA HIS A 166 -14.66 -14.63 -2.24
C HIS A 166 -13.33 -14.02 -2.70
N TYR A 167 -13.30 -12.74 -3.02
CA TYR A 167 -12.11 -12.04 -3.53
C TYR A 167 -10.94 -12.16 -2.54
N TRP A 168 -11.17 -11.79 -1.27
CA TRP A 168 -10.11 -11.77 -0.27
C TRP A 168 -9.61 -13.17 0.08
N ARG A 169 -10.46 -14.22 0.03
CA ARG A 169 -9.98 -15.61 0.13
C ARG A 169 -9.12 -15.99 -1.06
N GLU A 170 -9.56 -15.69 -2.28
CA GLU A 170 -8.83 -16.07 -3.50
C GLU A 170 -7.45 -15.41 -3.57
N VAL A 171 -7.39 -14.08 -3.43
CA VAL A 171 -6.13 -13.34 -3.53
C VAL A 171 -5.15 -13.65 -2.39
N SER A 172 -5.67 -14.05 -1.22
CA SER A 172 -4.83 -14.39 -0.07
C SER A 172 -4.44 -15.86 0.02
N TYR A 173 -4.89 -16.73 -0.90
CA TYR A 173 -4.73 -18.19 -0.80
C TYR A 173 -5.37 -18.76 0.48
N ASP A 174 -6.60 -18.34 0.76
CA ASP A 174 -7.39 -18.69 1.96
C ASP A 174 -6.72 -18.30 3.29
N LYS A 175 -5.72 -17.41 3.27
CA LYS A 175 -5.03 -16.93 4.49
C LYS A 175 -5.89 -15.96 5.27
N ILE A 176 -6.80 -15.25 4.60
CA ILE A 176 -7.84 -14.44 5.25
C ILE A 176 -9.23 -14.78 4.73
N ASN A 177 -10.24 -14.46 5.53
CA ASN A 177 -11.64 -14.43 5.11
C ASN A 177 -12.37 -13.28 5.82
N LEU A 178 -13.55 -12.93 5.32
CA LEU A 178 -14.38 -11.86 5.88
C LEU A 178 -15.53 -12.39 6.75
N ALA A 179 -15.41 -13.59 7.33
CA ALA A 179 -16.49 -14.17 8.12
C ALA A 179 -16.91 -13.26 9.28
N GLY A 180 -18.23 -13.16 9.50
CA GLY A 180 -18.81 -12.28 10.49
C GLY A 180 -18.92 -10.81 10.06
N SER A 181 -18.44 -10.44 8.86
CA SER A 181 -18.63 -9.08 8.34
C SER A 181 -20.11 -8.81 8.06
N ASP A 182 -20.50 -7.54 8.17
CA ASP A 182 -21.91 -7.14 8.11
C ASP A 182 -22.06 -5.67 7.68
N ALA A 183 -23.29 -5.22 7.44
CA ALA A 183 -23.60 -3.84 7.10
C ALA A 183 -24.78 -3.28 7.93
N ARG A 184 -24.71 -1.99 8.28
CA ARG A 184 -25.71 -1.21 9.03
C ARG A 184 -25.85 0.21 8.46
N GLY A 185 -26.90 0.93 8.85
CA GLY A 185 -27.22 2.29 8.37
C GLY A 185 -28.59 2.35 7.67
N TRP A 186 -28.95 3.42 6.97
CA TRP A 186 -28.30 4.72 6.79
C TRP A 186 -28.44 5.63 8.01
N TYR A 187 -27.34 5.87 8.71
CA TYR A 187 -27.31 6.77 9.86
C TYR A 187 -27.33 8.23 9.43
N ALA A 188 -28.18 9.06 10.03
CA ALA A 188 -28.18 10.49 9.75
C ALA A 188 -27.00 11.16 10.44
N LEU A 189 -26.11 11.78 9.65
CA LEU A 189 -25.07 12.66 10.15
C LEU A 189 -25.70 13.97 10.66
N PRO A 190 -25.11 14.61 11.69
CA PRO A 190 -25.68 15.82 12.30
C PRO A 190 -25.63 17.05 11.39
N ASN A 191 -24.74 17.06 10.40
CA ASN A 191 -24.46 18.22 9.56
C ASN A 191 -24.63 17.92 8.06
N ALA A 192 -24.72 19.00 7.28
CA ALA A 192 -24.76 18.97 5.82
C ALA A 192 -23.39 18.59 5.24
N ARG A 193 -23.33 18.17 3.97
CA ARG A 193 -22.07 17.82 3.29
C ARG A 193 -21.01 18.93 3.42
N ALA A 194 -21.40 20.18 3.23
CA ALA A 194 -20.50 21.35 3.29
C ALA A 194 -19.84 21.59 4.67
N HIS A 195 -20.27 20.89 5.72
CA HIS A 195 -19.56 20.88 7.00
C HIS A 195 -18.33 19.97 6.98
N TYR A 196 -18.42 18.86 6.25
CA TYR A 196 -17.38 17.84 6.18
C TYR A 196 -16.47 17.99 4.97
N VAL A 197 -16.96 18.63 3.91
CA VAL A 197 -16.21 18.91 2.70
C VAL A 197 -16.15 20.42 2.55
N THR A 198 -14.95 20.97 2.70
CA THR A 198 -14.69 22.39 2.53
C THR A 198 -14.01 22.64 1.20
N GLU A 199 -14.24 23.81 0.62
CA GLU A 199 -13.61 24.24 -0.63
C GLU A 199 -12.63 25.39 -0.29
N ASP A 200 -11.42 25.33 -0.84
CA ASP A 200 -10.45 26.42 -0.70
C ASP A 200 -10.69 27.57 -1.70
N ASP A 201 -9.86 28.62 -1.65
CA ASP A 201 -10.00 29.80 -2.51
C ASP A 201 -9.77 29.48 -4.01
N ASP A 202 -9.11 28.36 -4.32
CA ASP A 202 -8.83 27.89 -5.68
C ASP A 202 -9.91 26.92 -6.21
N GLY A 203 -10.90 26.58 -5.38
CA GLY A 203 -12.01 25.71 -5.72
C GLY A 203 -11.74 24.23 -5.50
N GLU A 204 -10.64 23.88 -4.80
CA GLU A 204 -10.30 22.51 -4.48
C GLU A 204 -11.06 22.07 -3.23
N GLU A 205 -11.79 20.96 -3.33
CA GLU A 205 -12.47 20.36 -2.19
C GLU A 205 -11.49 19.54 -1.32
N ASP A 206 -11.69 19.58 -0.01
CA ASP A 206 -10.97 18.79 0.97
C ASP A 206 -11.94 18.20 1.99
N ALA A 207 -11.89 16.87 2.14
CA ALA A 207 -12.75 16.14 3.05
C ALA A 207 -12.12 16.05 4.45
N ASP A 208 -12.83 16.53 5.47
CA ASP A 208 -12.50 16.26 6.87
C ASP A 208 -12.87 14.81 7.23
N LEU A 209 -11.96 13.90 6.86
CA LEU A 209 -12.01 12.48 7.21
C LEU A 209 -12.10 12.25 8.73
N ASN A 210 -11.68 13.23 9.54
CA ASN A 210 -11.83 13.14 10.98
C ASN A 210 -13.28 13.30 11.42
N ALA A 211 -13.90 14.41 11.04
CA ALA A 211 -15.31 14.67 11.32
C ALA A 211 -16.21 13.59 10.72
N LEU A 212 -15.97 13.18 9.47
CA LEU A 212 -16.73 12.11 8.81
C LEU A 212 -16.72 10.80 9.61
N PHE A 213 -15.55 10.37 10.08
CA PHE A 213 -15.42 9.14 10.86
C PHE A 213 -16.09 9.27 12.22
N ASP A 214 -15.80 10.35 12.95
CA ASP A 214 -16.26 10.52 14.33
C ASP A 214 -17.80 10.59 14.36
N ASP A 215 -18.42 11.36 13.47
CA ASP A 215 -19.88 11.49 13.45
C ASP A 215 -20.58 10.23 12.90
N CYS A 216 -20.01 9.57 11.90
CA CYS A 216 -20.58 8.34 11.34
C CYS A 216 -20.52 7.17 12.35
N THR A 217 -19.38 6.98 13.02
CA THR A 217 -19.24 5.94 14.05
C THR A 217 -20.05 6.25 15.30
N ALA A 218 -20.13 7.52 15.72
CA ALA A 218 -20.99 7.93 16.83
C ALA A 218 -22.47 7.64 16.55
N ALA A 219 -22.94 7.92 15.33
CA ALA A 219 -24.32 7.64 14.94
C ALA A 219 -24.62 6.13 14.87
N ALA A 220 -23.63 5.30 14.54
CA ALA A 220 -23.77 3.84 14.49
C ALA A 220 -23.56 3.13 15.84
N ASN A 221 -23.03 3.82 16.85
CA ASN A 221 -22.53 3.22 18.10
C ASN A 221 -23.58 2.42 18.90
N ALA A 222 -24.87 2.73 18.75
CA ALA A 222 -25.93 1.98 19.44
C ALA A 222 -26.17 0.59 18.84
N ASP A 223 -25.83 0.39 17.56
CA ASP A 223 -26.14 -0.82 16.80
C ASP A 223 -24.90 -1.66 16.44
N VAL A 224 -23.71 -1.08 16.57
CA VAL A 224 -22.43 -1.67 16.18
C VAL A 224 -21.50 -1.74 17.39
N ASP A 225 -21.04 -2.95 17.70
CA ASP A 225 -19.92 -3.18 18.61
C ASP A 225 -18.62 -3.23 17.78
N PHE A 226 -17.92 -2.09 17.74
CA PHE A 226 -16.66 -1.93 17.04
C PHE A 226 -15.54 -2.75 17.66
N SER A 227 -15.62 -3.14 18.94
CA SER A 227 -14.58 -3.98 19.57
C SER A 227 -14.35 -5.31 18.85
N GLN A 228 -15.35 -5.76 18.06
CA GLN A 228 -15.35 -7.05 17.38
C GLN A 228 -14.87 -7.00 15.92
N VAL A 229 -14.54 -5.84 15.37
CA VAL A 229 -14.18 -5.70 13.94
C VAL A 229 -12.71 -5.32 13.76
N VAL A 230 -12.09 -5.74 12.67
CA VAL A 230 -10.76 -5.28 12.28
C VAL A 230 -10.85 -3.97 11.49
N GLY A 231 -11.87 -3.84 10.63
CA GLY A 231 -12.05 -2.65 9.81
C GLY A 231 -13.48 -2.14 9.69
N ILE A 232 -13.60 -0.88 9.28
CA ILE A 232 -14.83 -0.10 9.17
C ILE A 232 -14.88 0.50 7.77
N ASN A 233 -15.86 0.08 6.97
CA ASN A 233 -16.14 0.72 5.69
C ASN A 233 -17.26 1.75 5.87
N MET A 234 -16.98 3.03 5.60
CA MET A 234 -17.99 4.07 5.64
C MET A 234 -18.49 4.38 4.24
N MET A 235 -19.82 4.36 4.06
CA MET A 235 -20.46 4.67 2.78
C MET A 235 -21.22 5.98 2.93
N PHE A 236 -20.89 6.99 2.12
CA PHE A 236 -21.51 8.30 2.16
C PHE A 236 -22.47 8.50 0.98
N ASN A 237 -23.61 9.13 1.20
CA ASN A 237 -24.61 9.29 0.14
C ASN A 237 -24.36 10.44 -0.83
N GLY A 238 -23.21 11.10 -0.72
CA GLY A 238 -22.75 12.14 -1.63
C GLY A 238 -21.25 12.02 -1.87
N ASP A 239 -20.76 12.78 -2.85
CA ASP A 239 -19.32 12.90 -3.08
C ASP A 239 -18.60 13.41 -1.82
N LEU A 240 -17.33 13.05 -1.66
CA LEU A 240 -16.45 13.61 -0.65
C LEU A 240 -15.73 14.79 -1.28
N ASP A 241 -14.50 14.63 -1.71
CA ASP A 241 -13.66 15.66 -2.31
C ASP A 241 -13.13 15.24 -3.70
N GLY A 242 -13.89 14.39 -4.41
CA GLY A 242 -13.43 13.75 -5.63
C GLY A 242 -12.57 12.50 -5.41
N TYR A 243 -12.36 12.10 -4.15
CA TYR A 243 -11.59 10.91 -3.78
C TYR A 243 -12.44 9.90 -2.98
N ALA A 244 -12.11 8.62 -3.13
CA ALA A 244 -12.33 7.62 -2.11
C ALA A 244 -11.09 7.60 -1.21
N TRP A 245 -11.25 7.20 0.05
CA TRP A 245 -10.11 7.17 0.96
C TRP A 245 -10.01 5.84 1.70
N GLY A 246 -8.78 5.44 1.99
CA GLY A 246 -8.47 4.17 2.63
C GLY A 246 -7.28 4.32 3.57
N GLY A 247 -7.14 3.38 4.51
CA GLY A 247 -6.01 3.33 5.42
C GLY A 247 -6.41 3.15 6.88
N GLY A 248 -5.93 4.04 7.73
CA GLY A 248 -6.05 3.96 9.18
C GLY A 248 -6.86 5.07 9.82
N ARG A 249 -7.53 4.74 10.92
CA ARG A 249 -8.01 5.70 11.91
C ARG A 249 -7.63 5.26 13.32
N CYS A 250 -6.72 5.98 13.98
CA CYS A 250 -6.36 5.73 15.37
C CYS A 250 -7.27 6.52 16.31
N THR A 251 -8.09 5.81 17.08
CA THR A 251 -9.01 6.41 18.07
C THR A 251 -9.52 5.34 19.04
N THR A 252 -10.27 5.78 20.05
CA THR A 252 -10.98 4.89 20.98
C THR A 252 -12.41 4.66 20.51
N LEU A 253 -12.74 3.41 20.18
CA LEU A 253 -14.12 2.94 19.98
C LEU A 253 -14.39 1.80 20.94
N ASP A 254 -15.56 1.81 21.59
CA ASP A 254 -15.99 0.78 22.54
C ASP A 254 -14.93 0.39 23.59
N GLY A 255 -14.22 1.40 24.10
CA GLY A 255 -13.17 1.25 25.11
C GLY A 255 -11.83 0.72 24.59
N ALA A 256 -11.70 0.39 23.30
CA ALA A 256 -10.46 -0.05 22.68
C ALA A 256 -9.75 1.12 21.96
N ASN A 257 -8.59 1.54 22.47
CA ASN A 257 -7.75 2.56 21.84
C ASN A 257 -6.72 1.91 20.91
N ARG A 258 -6.96 1.99 19.59
CA ARG A 258 -6.08 1.44 18.56
C ARG A 258 -6.32 2.10 17.20
N CYS A 259 -5.53 1.69 16.21
CA CYS A 259 -5.79 2.02 14.82
C CYS A 259 -6.73 0.99 14.19
N TRP A 260 -7.82 1.50 13.62
CA TRP A 260 -8.84 0.76 12.90
C TRP A 260 -8.54 0.86 11.40
N SER A 261 -8.62 -0.26 10.68
CA SER A 261 -8.62 -0.22 9.22
C SER A 261 -9.89 0.50 8.77
N THR A 262 -9.79 1.50 7.92
CA THR A 262 -10.91 2.42 7.66
C THR A 262 -10.95 2.82 6.20
N THR A 263 -12.16 2.92 5.65
CA THR A 263 -12.41 3.46 4.31
C THR A 263 -13.52 4.51 4.34
N TRP A 264 -13.42 5.53 3.49
CA TRP A 264 -14.43 6.56 3.26
C TRP A 264 -14.82 6.52 1.78
N ASN A 265 -16.02 6.01 1.50
CA ASN A 265 -16.42 5.70 0.13
C ASN A 265 -17.56 6.62 -0.32
N PRO A 266 -17.32 7.48 -1.33
CA PRO A 266 -18.39 8.14 -2.07
C PRO A 266 -19.13 7.15 -2.99
N PRO A 267 -20.27 7.55 -3.58
CA PRO A 267 -21.11 6.65 -4.38
C PRO A 267 -20.41 5.99 -5.56
N TRP A 268 -19.52 6.69 -6.26
CA TRP A 268 -18.80 6.09 -7.38
C TRP A 268 -17.89 4.93 -6.93
N SER A 269 -17.35 4.99 -5.71
CA SER A 269 -16.47 3.96 -5.15
C SER A 269 -17.27 2.73 -4.76
N PHE A 270 -18.27 2.82 -3.87
CA PHE A 270 -18.98 1.60 -3.40
C PHE A 270 -19.92 0.97 -4.44
N ASN A 271 -20.22 1.67 -5.53
CA ASN A 271 -20.92 1.10 -6.69
C ASN A 271 -20.01 0.20 -7.55
N ASN A 272 -18.72 0.17 -7.26
CA ASN A 272 -17.71 -0.63 -7.93
C ASN A 272 -16.89 -1.41 -6.90
N LEU A 273 -16.73 -2.71 -7.10
CA LEU A 273 -16.03 -3.54 -6.12
C LEU A 273 -14.51 -3.30 -6.14
N ALA A 274 -13.94 -2.88 -7.28
CA ALA A 274 -12.51 -2.63 -7.41
C ALA A 274 -12.02 -1.47 -6.53
N PRO A 275 -12.61 -0.25 -6.58
CA PRO A 275 -12.25 0.83 -5.65
C PRO A 275 -12.47 0.45 -4.19
N LEU A 276 -13.60 -0.17 -3.84
CA LEU A 276 -13.83 -0.58 -2.46
C LEU A 276 -12.77 -1.58 -1.96
N ALA A 277 -12.35 -2.53 -2.79
CA ALA A 277 -11.27 -3.45 -2.46
C ALA A 277 -9.89 -2.76 -2.41
N HIS A 278 -9.66 -1.74 -3.24
CA HIS A 278 -8.48 -0.86 -3.19
C HIS A 278 -8.37 -0.19 -1.82
N GLU A 279 -9.44 0.48 -1.37
CA GLU A 279 -9.46 1.15 -0.06
C GLU A 279 -9.27 0.18 1.11
N MET A 280 -9.88 -1.01 1.01
CA MET A 280 -9.65 -2.08 1.99
C MET A 280 -8.20 -2.55 1.99
N GLY A 281 -7.52 -2.56 0.83
CA GLY A 281 -6.09 -2.80 0.70
C GLY A 281 -5.26 -1.81 1.51
N HIS A 282 -5.54 -0.51 1.38
CA HIS A 282 -4.97 0.53 2.25
C HIS A 282 -5.25 0.27 3.73
N GLY A 283 -6.47 -0.18 4.05
CA GLY A 283 -6.84 -0.63 5.39
C GLY A 283 -5.91 -1.71 5.95
N TYR A 284 -5.36 -2.58 5.09
CA TYR A 284 -4.36 -3.58 5.47
C TYR A 284 -2.91 -3.07 5.45
N GLY A 285 -2.68 -1.79 5.15
CA GLY A 285 -1.36 -1.15 5.12
C GLY A 285 -0.64 -1.24 3.77
N LEU A 286 -1.36 -1.59 2.71
CA LEU A 286 -0.81 -1.64 1.36
C LEU A 286 -0.66 -0.21 0.80
N PRO A 287 0.48 0.16 0.20
CA PRO A 287 0.59 1.40 -0.57
C PRO A 287 0.04 1.22 -2.00
N HIS A 288 0.00 2.32 -2.77
CA HIS A 288 -0.15 2.21 -4.22
C HIS A 288 0.98 1.38 -4.84
N SER A 289 0.71 0.85 -6.02
CA SER A 289 1.70 0.38 -6.98
C SER A 289 1.61 1.22 -8.24
N ASP A 290 2.58 1.09 -9.13
CA ASP A 290 2.77 2.03 -10.23
C ASP A 290 3.35 1.33 -11.46
N ASN A 291 3.57 2.06 -12.55
CA ASN A 291 4.35 1.62 -13.71
C ASN A 291 5.75 2.29 -13.76
N SER A 292 6.47 2.17 -14.87
CA SER A 292 7.85 2.63 -15.06
C SER A 292 8.01 3.86 -15.97
N ASP A 293 6.90 4.51 -16.35
CA ASP A 293 6.84 5.73 -17.16
C ASP A 293 7.38 6.97 -16.44
N GLY A 294 7.33 6.95 -15.11
CA GLY A 294 7.99 7.92 -14.23
C GLY A 294 7.26 9.25 -14.12
N ASP A 295 5.93 9.25 -14.28
CA ASP A 295 5.08 10.36 -13.87
C ASP A 295 4.62 10.21 -12.40
N ASP A 296 3.57 10.95 -12.01
CA ASP A 296 3.02 10.91 -10.65
C ASP A 296 1.61 10.24 -10.62
N ASP A 297 1.15 9.65 -11.74
CA ASP A 297 -0.15 8.97 -11.87
C ASP A 297 0.00 7.47 -11.58
N THR A 298 -0.29 7.09 -10.34
CA THR A 298 -0.21 5.68 -9.91
C THR A 298 -1.33 4.78 -10.44
N TYR A 299 -2.24 5.23 -11.31
CA TYR A 299 -3.42 4.48 -11.77
C TYR A 299 -3.25 3.87 -13.16
N ASP A 300 -2.11 3.27 -13.41
CA ASP A 300 -1.54 3.00 -14.73
C ASP A 300 -1.04 1.55 -14.90
N ASN A 301 -1.01 0.75 -13.83
CA ASN A 301 -0.62 -0.65 -13.81
C ASN A 301 -1.85 -1.57 -13.67
N PRO A 302 -2.42 -2.05 -14.80
CA PRO A 302 -3.63 -2.87 -14.81
C PRO A 302 -3.41 -4.33 -14.38
N TRP A 303 -2.26 -4.65 -13.79
CA TRP A 303 -2.00 -5.96 -13.16
C TRP A 303 -2.21 -5.94 -11.65
N ASP A 304 -2.44 -4.77 -11.06
CA ASP A 304 -2.63 -4.61 -9.62
C ASP A 304 -3.85 -3.71 -9.34
N VAL A 305 -4.74 -4.14 -8.44
CA VAL A 305 -5.85 -3.29 -8.00
C VAL A 305 -5.37 -2.08 -7.20
N MET A 306 -4.22 -2.16 -6.52
CA MET A 306 -3.60 -1.02 -5.82
C MET A 306 -2.92 -0.02 -6.76
N SER A 307 -3.12 -0.18 -8.06
CA SER A 307 -2.82 0.82 -9.08
C SER A 307 -4.10 1.04 -9.87
N ASP A 308 -4.39 0.22 -10.88
CA ASP A 308 -5.53 0.43 -11.77
C ASP A 308 -6.66 -0.60 -11.57
N GLY A 309 -7.74 -0.13 -10.94
CA GLY A 309 -9.00 -0.88 -10.75
C GLY A 309 -9.91 -0.99 -11.98
N TRP A 310 -9.59 -0.31 -13.10
CA TRP A 310 -10.51 -0.02 -14.20
C TRP A 310 -10.09 -0.63 -15.53
N SER A 311 -8.87 -0.38 -16.03
CA SER A 311 -8.46 -0.92 -17.32
C SER A 311 -8.41 -2.43 -17.23
N ASN A 312 -8.87 -3.15 -18.27
CA ASN A 312 -8.86 -4.61 -18.26
C ASN A 312 -9.64 -5.26 -17.09
N ALA A 313 -10.54 -4.55 -16.41
CA ALA A 313 -11.33 -5.10 -15.32
C ALA A 313 -12.48 -5.98 -15.83
N VAL A 314 -12.74 -7.09 -15.13
CA VAL A 314 -13.99 -7.84 -15.29
C VAL A 314 -15.13 -6.99 -14.76
N TYR A 315 -16.24 -6.94 -15.50
CA TYR A 315 -17.42 -6.16 -15.11
C TYR A 315 -18.52 -7.05 -14.56
N ASP A 316 -19.14 -6.60 -13.47
CA ASP A 316 -20.30 -7.18 -12.81
C ASP A 316 -21.50 -6.24 -12.92
N ALA A 317 -22.68 -6.79 -13.23
CA ALA A 317 -23.89 -5.98 -13.38
C ALA A 317 -24.42 -5.42 -12.04
N THR A 318 -24.06 -6.03 -10.92
CA THR A 318 -24.50 -5.65 -9.57
C THR A 318 -23.47 -4.75 -8.90
N TYR A 319 -22.20 -5.16 -8.93
CA TYR A 319 -21.12 -4.52 -8.18
C TYR A 319 -20.09 -3.79 -9.05
N GLY A 320 -20.39 -3.51 -10.32
CA GLY A 320 -19.53 -2.70 -11.18
C GLY A 320 -18.20 -3.38 -11.55
N SER A 321 -17.11 -2.63 -11.58
CA SER A 321 -15.78 -3.22 -11.82
C SER A 321 -15.38 -4.16 -10.70
N ARG A 322 -14.92 -5.37 -11.04
CA ARG A 322 -14.37 -6.33 -10.08
C ARG A 322 -12.89 -6.04 -9.85
N PRO A 323 -12.39 -6.18 -8.61
CA PRO A 323 -10.97 -6.02 -8.33
C PRO A 323 -10.17 -7.05 -9.08
N LYS A 324 -9.00 -6.65 -9.57
CA LYS A 324 -7.95 -7.60 -9.96
C LYS A 324 -7.21 -8.05 -8.72
N HIS A 325 -6.36 -9.06 -8.83
CA HIS A 325 -5.52 -9.44 -7.72
C HIS A 325 -4.43 -8.39 -7.46
N ILE A 326 -4.02 -8.23 -6.20
CA ILE A 326 -2.82 -7.44 -5.84
C ILE A 326 -1.54 -8.12 -6.33
N ASN A 327 -0.50 -7.33 -6.61
CA ASN A 327 0.80 -7.85 -7.04
C ASN A 327 1.45 -8.74 -5.97
N ILE A 328 2.39 -9.59 -6.39
CA ILE A 328 2.96 -10.62 -5.51
C ILE A 328 3.75 -10.04 -4.31
N LEU A 329 4.33 -8.85 -4.45
CA LEU A 329 5.02 -8.17 -3.34
C LEU A 329 4.02 -7.78 -2.26
N GLN A 330 2.85 -7.28 -2.63
CA GLN A 330 1.80 -6.90 -1.68
C GLN A 330 1.21 -8.11 -0.96
N ARG A 331 1.05 -9.24 -1.67
CA ARG A 331 0.71 -10.52 -1.03
C ARG A 331 1.77 -10.95 -0.02
N ASP A 332 3.06 -10.79 -0.35
CA ASP A 332 4.16 -11.12 0.55
C ASP A 332 4.17 -10.23 1.80
N ARG A 333 3.91 -8.92 1.64
CA ARG A 333 3.80 -7.97 2.76
C ARG A 333 2.72 -8.34 3.77
N LEU A 334 1.65 -8.97 3.32
CA LEU A 334 0.56 -9.43 4.19
C LEU A 334 0.79 -10.86 4.71
N GLY A 335 1.87 -11.52 4.32
CA GLY A 335 2.23 -12.87 4.75
C GLY A 335 1.50 -13.97 4.00
N TRP A 336 1.00 -13.69 2.79
CA TRP A 336 0.17 -14.64 2.04
C TRP A 336 0.99 -15.58 1.15
N VAL A 337 2.23 -15.21 0.81
CA VAL A 337 3.13 -16.05 0.03
C VAL A 337 3.98 -16.91 0.97
N ASP A 338 3.71 -18.22 1.00
CA ASP A 338 4.48 -19.15 1.83
C ASP A 338 5.95 -19.19 1.40
N ALA A 339 6.86 -19.37 2.36
CA ALA A 339 8.30 -19.37 2.11
C ALA A 339 8.75 -20.38 1.03
N ALA A 340 8.09 -21.53 0.92
CA ALA A 340 8.38 -22.54 -0.11
C ALA A 340 8.05 -22.10 -1.54
N ARG A 341 7.16 -21.10 -1.69
CA ARG A 341 6.73 -20.52 -2.97
C ARG A 341 7.54 -19.28 -3.35
N LYS A 342 8.54 -18.92 -2.54
CA LYS A 342 9.46 -17.80 -2.75
C LYS A 342 10.85 -18.29 -3.11
N ARG A 343 11.51 -17.62 -4.05
CA ARG A 343 12.92 -17.87 -4.36
C ARG A 343 13.67 -16.58 -4.62
N THR A 344 14.74 -16.36 -3.88
CA THR A 344 15.65 -15.22 -4.07
C THR A 344 16.84 -15.64 -4.94
N ILE A 345 17.18 -14.80 -5.92
CA ILE A 345 18.36 -14.93 -6.78
C ILE A 345 19.15 -13.62 -6.65
N ALA A 346 20.34 -13.70 -6.06
CA ALA A 346 21.21 -12.54 -5.92
C ALA A 346 21.93 -12.22 -7.24
N SER A 347 22.29 -10.94 -7.44
CA SER A 347 23.14 -10.52 -8.55
C SER A 347 24.46 -11.30 -8.57
N GLY A 348 24.90 -11.73 -9.76
CA GLY A 348 26.09 -12.56 -9.95
C GLY A 348 25.92 -14.04 -9.56
N ALA A 349 24.72 -14.47 -9.18
CA ALA A 349 24.42 -15.89 -8.99
C ALA A 349 24.50 -16.66 -10.32
N ALA A 350 24.81 -17.96 -10.22
CA ALA A 350 24.78 -18.84 -11.38
C ALA A 350 23.39 -18.86 -12.03
N ARG A 351 23.37 -18.97 -13.37
CA ARG A 351 22.13 -19.04 -14.16
C ARG A 351 21.17 -20.08 -13.58
N ALA A 352 19.95 -19.66 -13.30
CA ALA A 352 18.93 -20.46 -12.62
C ALA A 352 17.71 -20.64 -13.52
N ARG A 353 17.30 -21.90 -13.71
CA ARG A 353 16.03 -22.26 -14.35
C ARG A 353 14.98 -22.48 -13.26
N VAL A 354 13.81 -21.86 -13.41
CA VAL A 354 12.74 -21.84 -12.41
C VAL A 354 11.40 -22.12 -13.09
N THR A 355 10.63 -23.06 -12.55
CA THR A 355 9.20 -23.18 -12.85
C THR A 355 8.45 -22.16 -11.99
N LEU A 356 7.88 -21.16 -12.64
CA LEU A 356 7.13 -20.05 -12.05
C LEU A 356 5.64 -20.26 -12.35
N ASP A 357 4.87 -20.66 -11.35
CA ASP A 357 3.43 -20.83 -11.49
C ASP A 357 2.71 -19.48 -11.42
N TYR A 358 1.52 -19.39 -11.99
CA TYR A 358 0.66 -18.21 -11.95
C TYR A 358 0.39 -17.79 -10.51
N ALA A 359 0.44 -16.49 -10.22
CA ALA A 359 0.18 -15.95 -8.90
C ALA A 359 -1.24 -16.28 -8.40
N SER A 360 -2.23 -16.41 -9.29
CA SER A 360 -3.60 -16.80 -8.93
C SER A 360 -3.78 -18.28 -8.62
N LEU A 361 -2.77 -19.14 -8.84
CA LEU A 361 -2.89 -20.57 -8.56
C LEU A 361 -2.80 -20.86 -7.05
N SER A 362 -3.94 -21.17 -6.42
CA SER A 362 -3.94 -21.67 -5.04
C SER A 362 -3.32 -23.07 -4.94
N GLY A 363 -2.61 -23.33 -3.84
CA GLY A 363 -2.02 -24.64 -3.55
C GLY A 363 -0.83 -25.04 -4.44
N SER A 364 -0.18 -24.10 -5.14
CA SER A 364 1.02 -24.40 -5.92
C SER A 364 2.14 -24.96 -5.03
N SER A 365 2.86 -25.96 -5.55
CA SER A 365 4.10 -26.47 -4.96
C SER A 365 5.36 -25.87 -5.59
N ASN A 366 5.21 -24.98 -6.58
CA ASN A 366 6.30 -24.32 -7.28
C ASN A 366 6.49 -22.89 -6.78
N VAL A 367 7.46 -22.19 -7.34
CA VAL A 367 7.69 -20.77 -7.07
C VAL A 367 6.54 -19.96 -7.69
N GLN A 368 6.02 -19.00 -6.93
CA GLN A 368 5.07 -17.98 -7.42
C GLN A 368 5.64 -16.56 -7.27
N MET A 369 6.66 -16.39 -6.43
CA MET A 369 7.39 -15.13 -6.26
C MET A 369 8.89 -15.37 -6.44
N LEU A 370 9.47 -14.75 -7.45
CA LEU A 370 10.92 -14.61 -7.56
C LEU A 370 11.35 -13.23 -7.08
N VAL A 371 12.41 -13.20 -6.29
CA VAL A 371 13.06 -11.96 -5.84
C VAL A 371 14.45 -11.88 -6.48
N LEU A 372 14.71 -10.85 -7.28
CA LEU A 372 16.02 -10.59 -7.86
C LEU A 372 16.71 -9.54 -7.00
N GLN A 373 17.63 -10.01 -6.16
CA GLN A 373 18.27 -9.19 -5.13
C GLN A 373 19.51 -8.47 -5.68
N THR A 374 19.45 -7.15 -5.79
CA THR A 374 20.61 -6.33 -6.16
C THR A 374 21.68 -6.35 -5.05
N PRO A 375 22.92 -5.93 -5.35
CA PRO A 375 23.98 -5.81 -4.34
C PRO A 375 23.53 -5.00 -3.12
N ALA A 376 23.95 -5.43 -1.94
CA ALA A 376 23.62 -4.74 -0.70
C ALA A 376 24.12 -3.29 -0.74
N SER A 377 23.23 -2.36 -0.40
CA SER A 377 23.55 -0.97 -0.14
C SER A 377 23.87 -0.78 1.35
N PRO A 378 24.77 0.15 1.73
CA PRO A 378 25.00 0.49 3.14
C PRO A 378 23.71 0.91 3.86
N ASP A 379 22.82 1.57 3.13
CA ASP A 379 21.43 1.77 3.53
C ASP A 379 20.54 0.85 2.67
N PRO A 380 20.00 -0.24 3.23
CA PRO A 380 19.24 -1.21 2.46
C PRO A 380 17.96 -0.61 1.86
N TYR A 381 17.35 0.40 2.47
CA TYR A 381 16.09 1.01 2.03
C TYR A 381 16.25 2.01 0.88
N ARG A 382 17.50 2.35 0.54
CA ARG A 382 17.84 3.06 -0.71
C ARG A 382 18.13 2.12 -1.87
N GLY A 383 18.34 0.84 -1.58
CA GLY A 383 18.60 -0.17 -2.60
C GLY A 383 17.31 -0.57 -3.29
N THR A 384 17.44 -0.98 -4.55
CA THR A 384 16.33 -1.53 -5.31
C THR A 384 16.39 -3.04 -5.38
N PHE A 385 15.29 -3.68 -5.72
CA PHE A 385 15.26 -5.10 -6.10
C PHE A 385 14.10 -5.31 -7.07
N TYR A 386 14.01 -6.51 -7.65
CA TYR A 386 12.90 -6.84 -8.53
C TYR A 386 12.09 -8.00 -7.98
N THR A 387 10.78 -7.96 -8.20
CA THR A 387 9.93 -9.14 -8.06
C THR A 387 9.45 -9.61 -9.43
N VAL A 388 9.31 -10.92 -9.59
CA VAL A 388 8.82 -11.53 -10.83
C VAL A 388 7.68 -12.47 -10.50
N GLU A 389 6.55 -12.30 -11.20
CA GLU A 389 5.35 -13.13 -11.08
C GLU A 389 4.79 -13.51 -12.46
N ALA A 390 3.95 -14.55 -12.51
CA ALA A 390 3.25 -14.94 -13.72
C ALA A 390 1.75 -14.65 -13.58
N ARG A 391 1.14 -14.06 -14.61
CA ARG A 391 -0.28 -13.68 -14.65
C ARG A 391 -0.95 -14.16 -15.93
N ARG A 392 -2.27 -14.35 -15.89
CA ARG A 392 -3.08 -14.78 -17.05
C ARG A 392 -4.51 -14.27 -17.02
N PRO A 393 -5.16 -14.12 -18.19
CA PRO A 393 -6.56 -13.75 -18.27
C PRO A 393 -7.48 -14.93 -17.93
N ALA A 394 -7.62 -15.27 -16.65
CA ALA A 394 -8.46 -16.37 -16.20
C ALA A 394 -9.16 -16.09 -14.86
N GLY A 395 -10.25 -16.81 -14.59
CA GLY A 395 -10.98 -16.70 -13.33
C GLY A 395 -11.87 -15.45 -13.23
N ALA A 396 -12.48 -15.28 -12.06
CA ALA A 396 -13.53 -14.30 -11.82
C ALA A 396 -13.03 -12.84 -11.76
N TYR A 397 -11.75 -12.64 -11.46
CA TYR A 397 -11.13 -11.34 -11.19
C TYR A 397 -10.09 -10.96 -12.25
N GLU A 398 -9.33 -11.93 -12.75
CA GLU A 398 -8.26 -11.68 -13.72
C GLU A 398 -8.67 -11.97 -15.17
N GLY A 399 -9.90 -12.42 -15.43
CA GLY A 399 -10.37 -12.91 -16.73
C GLY A 399 -10.26 -11.94 -17.93
N ARG A 400 -9.88 -10.68 -17.70
CA ARG A 400 -9.72 -9.65 -18.73
C ARG A 400 -8.32 -9.01 -18.79
N LEU A 401 -7.35 -9.54 -18.04
CA LEU A 401 -5.94 -9.13 -18.14
C LEU A 401 -5.46 -9.18 -19.61
N ALA A 402 -4.47 -8.36 -19.93
CA ALA A 402 -4.02 -8.14 -21.31
C ALA A 402 -3.44 -9.39 -21.99
N GLY A 403 -2.94 -10.36 -21.22
CA GLY A 403 -2.43 -11.61 -21.75
C GLY A 403 -1.81 -12.52 -20.70
N ASP A 404 -1.40 -13.71 -21.15
CA ASP A 404 -0.49 -14.56 -20.39
C ASP A 404 0.90 -13.94 -20.41
N ALA A 405 1.44 -13.55 -19.26
CA ALA A 405 2.73 -12.89 -19.19
C ALA A 405 3.47 -13.18 -17.89
N VAL A 406 4.80 -13.04 -17.96
CA VAL A 406 5.63 -12.79 -16.78
C VAL A 406 5.68 -11.28 -16.59
N ILE A 407 5.33 -10.81 -15.39
CA ILE A 407 5.34 -9.40 -14.99
C ILE A 407 6.51 -9.19 -14.01
N ILE A 408 7.23 -8.10 -14.20
CA ILE A 408 8.42 -7.76 -13.42
C ILE A 408 8.18 -6.40 -12.79
N HIS A 409 8.36 -6.30 -11.47
CA HIS A 409 8.24 -5.03 -10.75
C HIS A 409 9.62 -4.62 -10.22
N LEU A 410 10.00 -3.36 -10.41
CA LEU A 410 11.05 -2.70 -9.63
C LEU A 410 10.48 -2.30 -8.28
N VAL A 411 11.27 -2.44 -7.23
CA VAL A 411 10.89 -2.06 -5.87
C VAL A 411 12.05 -1.33 -5.21
N GLY A 412 11.76 -0.28 -4.43
CA GLY A 412 12.73 0.32 -3.51
C GLY A 412 13.45 1.57 -4.02
N SER A 413 12.83 2.35 -4.91
CA SER A 413 13.34 3.69 -5.23
C SER A 413 13.16 4.62 -4.02
N ASN A 414 14.27 5.04 -3.38
CA ASN A 414 14.31 6.07 -2.34
C ASN A 414 13.27 5.94 -1.19
N TYR A 415 13.26 4.80 -0.47
CA TYR A 415 12.35 4.54 0.67
C TYR A 415 10.85 4.51 0.33
N ARG A 416 10.47 4.64 -0.95
CA ARG A 416 9.06 4.50 -1.36
C ARG A 416 8.60 3.08 -1.16
N PHE A 417 9.42 2.10 -1.55
CA PHE A 417 9.04 0.70 -1.41
C PHE A 417 7.66 0.46 -2.02
N GLU A 418 7.44 0.98 -3.23
CA GLU A 418 6.28 0.74 -4.08
C GLU A 418 6.70 -0.23 -5.19
N ALA A 419 5.74 -0.95 -5.78
CA ALA A 419 6.02 -1.89 -6.86
C ALA A 419 5.72 -1.20 -8.21
N GLU A 420 6.76 -1.00 -9.01
CA GLU A 420 6.69 -0.31 -10.31
C GLU A 420 6.81 -1.35 -11.44
N SER A 421 5.73 -1.62 -12.18
CA SER A 421 5.75 -2.57 -13.31
C SER A 421 6.72 -2.11 -14.39
N GLN A 422 7.56 -3.02 -14.88
CA GLN A 422 8.66 -2.68 -15.78
C GLN A 422 8.26 -2.84 -17.25
N ASP A 423 8.39 -1.75 -18.00
CA ASP A 423 8.26 -1.73 -19.45
C ASP A 423 9.63 -1.73 -20.14
N ALA A 424 9.77 -2.58 -21.16
CA ALA A 424 10.94 -2.64 -22.01
C ALA A 424 10.90 -1.69 -23.22
N ASP A 425 9.76 -1.06 -23.50
CA ASP A 425 9.62 -0.02 -24.53
C ASP A 425 10.33 1.28 -24.11
N TRP A 426 10.60 2.16 -25.08
CA TRP A 426 11.19 3.49 -24.83
C TRP A 426 10.53 4.56 -25.70
N PRO A 427 9.81 5.52 -25.10
CA PRO A 427 9.46 5.59 -23.68
C PRO A 427 8.58 4.38 -23.24
N PRO A 428 8.53 4.07 -21.93
CA PRO A 428 7.49 3.21 -21.36
C PRO A 428 6.09 3.69 -21.74
N ALA A 429 5.12 2.79 -21.74
CA ALA A 429 3.72 3.13 -21.98
C ALA A 429 3.04 3.69 -20.72
N ASP A 430 2.21 4.72 -20.89
CA ASP A 430 1.37 5.32 -19.84
C ASP A 430 0.39 4.33 -19.17
N VAL A 431 0.13 3.17 -19.79
CA VAL A 431 -0.65 2.09 -19.18
C VAL A 431 0.06 0.77 -19.47
N ALA A 432 0.42 0.03 -18.43
CA ALA A 432 1.23 -1.18 -18.52
C ALA A 432 0.45 -2.42 -19.00
N ASN A 433 -0.37 -2.30 -20.05
CA ASN A 433 -1.03 -3.42 -20.75
C ASN A 433 -0.51 -3.63 -22.18
N ASN A 434 0.58 -2.96 -22.55
CA ASN A 434 1.26 -3.08 -23.84
C ASN A 434 2.16 -4.33 -23.91
N GLU A 435 2.68 -4.60 -25.11
CA GLU A 435 3.60 -5.73 -25.33
C GLU A 435 4.96 -5.54 -24.64
N GLY A 436 5.37 -4.31 -24.31
CA GLY A 436 6.66 -4.03 -23.67
C GLY A 436 6.70 -4.35 -22.17
N SER A 437 5.54 -4.31 -21.49
CA SER A 437 5.36 -4.70 -20.09
C SER A 437 5.00 -6.19 -19.90
N MET A 438 4.68 -6.90 -21.00
CA MET A 438 4.33 -8.33 -20.98
C MET A 438 5.44 -9.22 -21.54
N PHE A 439 6.19 -9.93 -20.68
CA PHE A 439 7.27 -10.81 -21.14
C PHE A 439 6.75 -12.19 -21.59
N LYS A 440 6.78 -12.37 -22.92
CA LYS A 440 6.36 -13.51 -23.75
C LYS A 440 7.30 -14.72 -23.68
N VAL A 441 6.84 -15.94 -23.96
CA VAL A 441 7.74 -17.07 -24.30
C VAL A 441 8.65 -16.69 -25.47
N GLY A 442 9.95 -16.96 -25.34
CA GLY A 442 10.97 -16.55 -26.30
C GLY A 442 11.54 -15.16 -26.03
N GLU A 443 11.05 -14.44 -25.02
CA GLU A 443 11.48 -13.07 -24.73
C GLU A 443 12.33 -13.02 -23.47
N ALA A 444 13.28 -12.09 -23.45
CA ALA A 444 14.07 -11.78 -22.27
C ALA A 444 13.92 -10.30 -21.90
N TRP A 445 13.66 -10.07 -20.62
CA TRP A 445 13.87 -8.78 -19.98
C TRP A 445 15.32 -8.65 -19.53
N VAL A 446 15.87 -7.44 -19.58
CA VAL A 446 17.16 -7.08 -18.98
C VAL A 446 16.94 -5.89 -18.06
N SER A 447 17.39 -6.00 -16.81
CA SER A 447 17.24 -4.91 -15.84
C SER A 447 17.97 -3.64 -16.30
N PRO A 448 17.46 -2.43 -15.99
CA PRO A 448 18.09 -1.17 -16.38
C PRO A 448 19.57 -1.03 -15.97
N ASP A 449 19.96 -1.65 -14.86
CA ASP A 449 21.33 -1.70 -14.34
C ASP A 449 22.21 -2.81 -14.97
N GLY A 450 21.63 -3.65 -15.83
CA GLY A 450 22.31 -4.77 -16.48
C GLY A 450 22.68 -5.94 -15.57
N LEU A 451 22.19 -5.95 -14.32
CA LEU A 451 22.49 -7.00 -13.34
C LEU A 451 21.77 -8.31 -13.62
N PHE A 452 20.57 -8.26 -14.20
CA PHE A 452 19.72 -9.43 -14.41
C PHE A 452 19.24 -9.51 -15.85
N SER A 453 19.08 -10.75 -16.33
CA SER A 453 18.22 -11.08 -17.44
C SER A 453 17.23 -12.16 -17.02
N VAL A 454 15.95 -11.96 -17.36
CA VAL A 454 14.86 -12.93 -17.14
C VAL A 454 14.35 -13.37 -18.50
N TYR A 455 14.71 -14.58 -18.92
CA TYR A 455 14.25 -15.19 -20.16
C TYR A 455 13.06 -16.11 -19.92
N VAL A 456 11.94 -15.90 -20.59
CA VAL A 456 10.77 -16.77 -20.53
C VAL A 456 10.96 -17.90 -21.55
N GLU A 457 11.39 -19.07 -21.07
CA GLU A 457 11.81 -20.17 -21.93
C GLU A 457 10.63 -20.93 -22.54
N SER A 458 9.61 -21.23 -21.73
CA SER A 458 8.45 -22.00 -22.17
C SER A 458 7.23 -21.75 -21.29
N LYS A 459 6.05 -22.05 -21.82
CA LYS A 459 4.79 -22.05 -21.07
C LYS A 459 4.54 -23.43 -20.47
N THR A 460 4.04 -23.49 -19.25
CA THR A 460 3.54 -24.72 -18.62
C THR A 460 2.01 -24.69 -18.55
N ALA A 461 1.37 -25.75 -18.05
CA ALA A 461 -0.07 -25.73 -17.81
C ALA A 461 -0.48 -24.68 -16.75
N ASN A 462 0.44 -24.37 -15.83
CA ASN A 462 0.19 -23.62 -14.60
C ASN A 462 1.02 -22.33 -14.50
N GLY A 463 1.75 -21.93 -15.56
CA GLY A 463 2.60 -20.75 -15.55
C GLY A 463 3.67 -20.82 -16.64
N PHE A 464 4.91 -20.54 -16.28
CA PHE A 464 6.06 -20.50 -17.18
C PHE A 464 7.28 -21.19 -16.61
N VAL A 465 8.23 -21.53 -17.48
CA VAL A 465 9.61 -21.76 -17.08
C VAL A 465 10.41 -20.50 -17.44
N VAL A 466 11.05 -19.90 -16.44
CA VAL A 466 11.92 -18.74 -16.61
C VAL A 466 13.37 -19.12 -16.34
N VAL A 467 14.29 -18.45 -17.01
CA VAL A 467 15.73 -18.60 -16.82
C VAL A 467 16.31 -17.25 -16.45
N VAL A 468 16.79 -17.15 -15.22
CA VAL A 468 17.41 -15.96 -14.66
C VAL A 468 18.92 -16.08 -14.75
N GLY A 469 19.62 -15.03 -15.16
CA GLY A 469 21.08 -14.96 -15.16
C GLY A 469 21.58 -13.52 -15.27
N ASP A 470 22.87 -13.35 -15.55
CA ASP A 470 23.46 -12.02 -15.71
C ASP A 470 22.91 -11.31 -16.95
N GLY A 471 22.64 -10.00 -16.81
CA GLY A 471 22.16 -9.13 -17.89
C GLY A 471 23.24 -8.71 -18.90
N ARG A 472 24.52 -9.02 -18.64
CA ARG A 472 25.65 -8.65 -19.51
C ARG A 472 25.59 -9.37 -20.86
N VAL A 473 25.15 -8.67 -21.89
CA VAL A 473 25.38 -9.03 -23.29
C VAL A 473 26.71 -8.40 -23.72
N THR A 474 27.63 -9.18 -24.31
CA THR A 474 28.89 -8.65 -24.83
C THR A 474 28.65 -7.80 -26.08
N GLY A 475 28.49 -6.47 -25.90
CA GLY A 475 28.48 -5.45 -26.97
C GLY A 475 27.22 -4.58 -27.04
N GLY A 476 27.39 -3.24 -27.05
CA GLY A 476 26.34 -2.24 -27.30
C GLY A 476 25.41 -1.90 -26.12
N LYS A 477 24.59 -0.84 -26.26
CA LYS A 477 23.45 -0.58 -25.35
C LYS A 477 22.47 -1.73 -25.50
N THR A 478 22.22 -2.47 -24.42
CA THR A 478 21.38 -3.67 -24.46
C THR A 478 19.91 -3.27 -24.68
N PRO A 479 19.19 -3.88 -25.65
CA PRO A 479 17.74 -3.74 -25.72
C PRO A 479 17.13 -4.30 -24.42
N ARG A 480 16.19 -3.56 -23.81
CA ARG A 480 15.48 -4.01 -22.60
C ARG A 480 14.60 -5.25 -22.87
N ARG A 481 14.25 -5.49 -24.14
CA ARG A 481 13.58 -6.69 -24.64
C ARG A 481 14.42 -7.35 -25.74
N LEU A 482 14.68 -8.63 -25.59
CA LEU A 482 15.30 -9.46 -26.62
C LEU A 482 14.34 -10.58 -27.00
N LYS A 483 13.95 -10.67 -28.28
CA LYS A 483 13.35 -11.89 -28.84
C LYS A 483 14.49 -12.83 -29.22
N ARG A 484 14.49 -14.06 -28.69
CA ARG A 484 15.48 -15.10 -29.01
C ARG A 484 14.87 -16.20 -29.84
#